data_AF-A0A061I6S4-F1
#
_entry.id   AF-A0A061I6S4-F1
#
_cell.length_a   1.000
_cell.length_b   1.000
_cell.length_c   1.000
_cell.angle_alpha   90.00
_cell.angle_beta   90.00
_cell.angle_gamma   90.00
#
_symmetry.space_group_name_H-M   'P 1'
#
loop_
_entity.id
_entity.type
_entity.pdbx_description
1 polymer ?
#
loop_
_entity_poly.entity_id
_entity_poly.type
_entity_poly.pdbx_seq_one_letter_code
_entity_poly.pdbx_strand_id
1 'polypeptide(L)'
;INKLGSGSDFEAYFQRLGIASGRTRYTKNRKTDKYSSYPVYHTIYETFELVENFYDPTFKKQLSVAQLRGALVYELADSVIIPFNIQDYAKALKTYAASIFNLSKKHEQQLRSHGVSFVAFVSAVLHLLHLKFPVIAMKQFRGCVNEECGCDERLDE
;
A
#
# COMPACT_ATOMS: atom_id res chain seq x y z
N ILE A 1 -0.47 4.10 2.18
CA ILE A 1 0.02 2.76 1.72
C ILE A 1 1.12 2.32 2.68
N ASN A 2 1.16 1.04 3.08
CA ASN A 2 2.13 0.50 4.06
C ASN A 2 2.84 -0.74 3.47
N LYS A 3 3.99 -1.10 4.04
CA LYS A 3 4.76 -2.31 3.67
C LYS A 3 4.00 -3.58 4.06
N LEU A 4 4.14 -4.63 3.24
CA LEU A 4 3.64 -5.96 3.55
C LEU A 4 4.68 -6.74 4.35
N GLY A 5 4.22 -7.45 5.36
CA GLY A 5 5.01 -8.35 6.20
C GLY A 5 4.35 -9.72 6.24
N SER A 6 3.93 -10.14 7.43
CA SER A 6 3.16 -11.35 7.72
C SER A 6 1.77 -10.97 8.28
N GLY A 7 0.92 -11.97 8.56
CA GLY A 7 -0.33 -11.83 9.31
C GLY A 7 -1.60 -11.93 8.47
N SER A 8 -1.52 -12.52 7.27
CA SER A 8 -2.65 -12.94 6.42
C SER A 8 -2.10 -13.80 5.27
N ASP A 9 -2.97 -14.40 4.46
CA ASP A 9 -2.61 -15.43 3.47
C ASP A 9 -1.72 -14.94 2.34
N PHE A 10 -1.62 -13.63 2.10
CA PHE A 10 -0.71 -13.06 1.10
C PHE A 10 0.78 -13.34 1.40
N GLU A 11 1.12 -13.75 2.63
CA GLU A 11 2.51 -13.96 3.06
C GLU A 11 3.24 -15.00 2.20
N ALA A 12 2.62 -16.15 1.94
CA ALA A 12 3.25 -17.20 1.13
C ALA A 12 3.52 -16.72 -0.30
N TYR A 13 2.59 -15.97 -0.89
CA TYR A 13 2.73 -15.42 -2.24
C TYR A 13 3.82 -14.34 -2.30
N PHE A 14 3.82 -13.41 -1.34
CA PHE A 14 4.72 -12.26 -1.37
C PHE A 14 6.14 -12.60 -0.90
N GLN A 15 6.27 -13.19 0.29
CA GLN A 15 7.58 -13.40 0.93
C GLN A 15 8.31 -14.63 0.39
N ARG A 16 7.58 -15.70 0.04
CA ARG A 16 8.18 -16.96 -0.40
C ARG A 16 8.23 -17.10 -1.92
N LEU A 17 7.15 -16.74 -2.62
CA LEU A 17 7.08 -16.90 -4.08
C LEU A 17 7.45 -15.64 -4.87
N GLY A 18 7.57 -14.48 -4.21
CA GLY A 18 7.89 -13.22 -4.88
C GLY A 18 6.78 -12.67 -5.79
N ILE A 19 5.54 -13.10 -5.57
CA ILE A 19 4.37 -12.65 -6.36
C ILE A 19 3.89 -11.32 -5.80
N ALA A 20 3.77 -10.32 -6.67
CA ALA A 20 3.27 -8.99 -6.31
C ALA A 20 1.89 -9.11 -5.64
N SER A 21 1.78 -8.59 -4.42
CA SER A 21 0.62 -8.77 -3.55
C SER A 21 0.18 -7.45 -2.95
N GLY A 22 -1.10 -7.33 -2.60
CA GLY A 22 -1.68 -6.14 -2.00
C GLY A 22 -2.91 -6.45 -1.15
N ARG A 23 -3.20 -5.60 -0.16
CA ARG A 23 -4.44 -5.66 0.62
C ARG A 23 -5.00 -4.27 0.88
N THR A 24 -6.33 -4.18 0.90
CA THR A 24 -7.06 -2.94 1.16
C THR A 24 -8.13 -3.19 2.22
N ARG A 25 -8.32 -2.23 3.13
CA ARG A 25 -9.37 -2.24 4.15
C ARG A 25 -9.64 -0.83 4.64
N TYR A 26 -10.84 -0.58 5.14
CA TYR A 26 -11.04 0.55 6.07
C TYR A 26 -10.33 0.26 7.38
N THR A 27 -9.86 1.32 8.03
CA THR A 27 -9.20 1.22 9.33
C THR A 27 -9.45 2.49 10.13
N LYS A 28 -9.22 2.39 11.43
CA LYS A 28 -9.41 3.46 12.40
C LYS A 28 -8.44 4.63 12.21
N ASN A 29 -8.74 5.76 12.85
CA ASN A 29 -7.86 6.92 12.80
C ASN A 29 -6.69 6.72 13.76
N ARG A 30 -5.49 6.46 13.21
CA ARG A 30 -4.28 6.18 14.02
C ARG A 30 -3.81 7.38 14.86
N LYS A 31 -4.32 8.60 14.62
CA LYS A 31 -3.97 9.79 15.42
C LYS A 31 -4.77 9.86 16.72
N THR A 32 -6.03 9.42 16.70
CA THR A 32 -6.93 9.44 17.87
C THR A 32 -6.95 8.09 18.57
N ASP A 33 -6.96 7.01 17.81
CA ASP A 33 -7.22 5.66 18.31
C ASP A 33 -5.91 4.92 18.59
N LYS A 34 -5.58 4.73 19.87
CA LYS A 34 -4.29 4.14 20.30
C LYS A 34 -4.28 2.61 20.50
N TYR A 35 -5.43 1.95 20.45
CA TYR A 35 -5.51 0.48 20.60
C TYR A 35 -4.84 -0.26 19.40
N SER A 36 -4.43 -1.52 19.55
CA SER A 36 -3.66 -2.22 18.50
C SER A 36 -4.53 -2.64 17.30
N SER A 37 -5.55 -3.48 17.54
CA SER A 37 -6.47 -4.00 16.52
C SER A 37 -7.81 -3.25 16.55
N TYR A 38 -8.91 -3.97 16.74
CA TYR A 38 -10.20 -3.45 17.18
C TYR A 38 -10.61 -4.17 18.46
N PRO A 39 -11.43 -3.56 19.34
CA PRO A 39 -11.56 -4.02 20.73
C PRO A 39 -12.05 -5.46 20.93
N VAL A 40 -12.85 -5.99 20.00
CA VAL A 40 -13.49 -7.31 20.10
C VAL A 40 -12.84 -8.38 19.22
N TYR A 41 -11.66 -8.12 18.66
CA TYR A 41 -10.93 -9.06 17.81
C TYR A 41 -10.71 -10.44 18.47
N HIS A 42 -11.02 -11.52 17.75
CA HIS A 42 -10.93 -12.91 18.22
C HIS A 42 -11.77 -13.20 19.47
N THR A 43 -12.97 -12.62 19.57
CA THR A 43 -13.89 -12.87 20.68
C THR A 43 -15.26 -13.28 20.19
N ILE A 44 -16.10 -13.80 21.09
CA ILE A 44 -17.50 -14.14 20.79
C ILE A 44 -18.36 -12.93 20.42
N TYR A 45 -17.86 -11.70 20.62
CA TYR A 45 -18.56 -10.46 20.34
C TYR A 45 -18.34 -9.96 18.89
N GLU A 46 -17.63 -10.72 18.05
CA GLU A 46 -17.51 -10.46 16.61
C GLU A 46 -18.77 -10.93 15.87
N THR A 47 -19.89 -10.28 16.15
CA THR A 47 -21.19 -10.63 15.57
C THR A 47 -21.55 -9.75 14.37
N PHE A 48 -22.60 -10.13 13.65
CA PHE A 48 -23.12 -9.31 12.55
C PHE A 48 -23.65 -7.96 13.07
N GLU A 49 -24.37 -7.97 14.19
CA GLU A 49 -24.97 -6.80 14.83
C GLU A 49 -23.90 -5.79 15.24
N LEU A 50 -22.69 -6.23 15.59
CA LEU A 50 -21.57 -5.33 15.84
C LEU A 50 -21.25 -4.50 14.59
N VAL A 51 -21.16 -5.17 13.44
CA VAL A 51 -20.78 -4.54 12.18
C VAL A 51 -21.89 -3.63 11.69
N GLU A 52 -23.12 -4.13 11.68
CA GLU A 52 -24.31 -3.41 11.25
C GLU A 52 -24.58 -2.20 12.15
N ASN A 53 -24.49 -2.31 13.47
CA ASN A 53 -24.87 -1.17 14.32
C ASN A 53 -23.73 -0.18 14.59
N PHE A 54 -22.47 -0.62 14.58
CA PHE A 54 -21.34 0.21 15.05
C PHE A 54 -20.26 0.51 14.01
N TYR A 55 -19.96 -0.39 13.08
CA TYR A 55 -18.85 -0.19 12.14
C TYR A 55 -19.30 0.38 10.80
N ASP A 56 -20.35 -0.20 10.22
CA ASP A 56 -20.82 0.18 8.90
C ASP A 56 -22.33 0.00 8.70
N PRO A 57 -23.17 0.82 9.36
CA PRO A 57 -24.63 0.68 9.30
C PRO A 57 -25.27 0.82 7.93
N THR A 58 -24.56 1.42 6.98
CA THR A 58 -25.04 1.58 5.60
C THR A 58 -24.31 0.66 4.63
N PHE A 59 -23.38 -0.17 5.12
CA PHE A 59 -22.49 -1.03 4.32
C PHE A 59 -21.67 -0.30 3.23
N LYS A 60 -21.64 1.03 3.24
CA LYS A 60 -20.95 1.83 2.24
C LYS A 60 -19.43 1.65 2.31
N LYS A 61 -18.85 1.46 3.49
CA LYS A 61 -17.39 1.24 3.62
C LYS A 61 -17.00 -0.12 3.06
N GLN A 62 -17.81 -1.14 3.34
CA GLN A 62 -17.62 -2.48 2.78
C GLN A 62 -17.79 -2.49 1.26
N LEU A 63 -18.82 -1.81 0.74
CA LEU A 63 -19.03 -1.62 -0.69
C LEU A 63 -17.82 -0.94 -1.37
N SER A 64 -17.32 0.15 -0.81
CA SER A 64 -16.14 0.85 -1.35
C SER A 64 -14.88 -0.04 -1.37
N VAL A 65 -14.68 -0.88 -0.35
CA VAL A 65 -13.56 -1.84 -0.34
C VAL A 65 -13.77 -2.93 -1.40
N ALA A 66 -15.00 -3.42 -1.58
CA ALA A 66 -15.32 -4.39 -2.60
C ALA A 66 -15.07 -3.82 -4.01
N GLN A 67 -15.53 -2.59 -4.28
CA GLN A 67 -15.28 -1.88 -5.54
C GLN A 67 -13.79 -1.69 -5.80
N LEU A 68 -13.01 -1.26 -4.80
CA LEU A 68 -11.57 -1.08 -4.95
C LEU A 68 -10.84 -2.41 -5.22
N ARG A 69 -11.20 -3.48 -4.50
CA ARG A 69 -10.63 -4.82 -4.75
C ARG A 69 -11.00 -5.33 -6.13
N GLY A 70 -12.26 -5.18 -6.53
CA GLY A 70 -12.76 -5.56 -7.84
C GLY A 70 -12.04 -4.81 -8.96
N ALA A 71 -11.90 -3.50 -8.84
CA ALA A 71 -11.16 -2.67 -9.80
C ALA A 71 -9.69 -3.09 -9.91
N LEU A 72 -9.01 -3.34 -8.78
CA LEU A 72 -7.61 -3.81 -8.80
C LEU A 72 -7.46 -5.16 -9.52
N VAL A 73 -8.36 -6.12 -9.26
CA VAL A 73 -8.33 -7.41 -9.94
C VAL A 73 -8.65 -7.27 -11.43
N TYR A 74 -9.66 -6.46 -11.77
CA TYR A 74 -10.05 -6.20 -13.15
C TYR A 74 -8.89 -5.59 -13.95
N GLU A 75 -8.28 -4.52 -13.45
CA GLU A 75 -7.15 -3.86 -14.10
C GLU A 75 -5.95 -4.79 -14.25
N LEU A 76 -5.65 -5.63 -13.26
CA LEU A 76 -4.52 -6.58 -13.35
C LEU A 76 -4.79 -7.75 -14.30
N ALA A 77 -6.05 -8.18 -14.45
CA ALA A 77 -6.42 -9.32 -15.27
C ALA A 77 -6.65 -8.95 -16.75
N ASP A 78 -7.18 -7.75 -17.02
CA ASP A 78 -7.65 -7.35 -18.35
C ASP A 78 -6.73 -6.35 -19.07
N SER A 79 -5.79 -5.71 -18.34
CA SER A 79 -4.88 -4.75 -18.98
C SER A 79 -3.92 -5.43 -19.97
N VAL A 80 -3.85 -4.87 -21.18
CA VAL A 80 -2.88 -5.28 -22.22
C VAL A 80 -1.42 -5.20 -21.73
N ILE A 81 -1.13 -4.17 -20.92
CA ILE A 81 0.16 -3.99 -20.25
C ILE A 81 -0.12 -4.00 -18.76
N ILE A 82 0.55 -4.89 -18.02
CA ILE A 82 0.39 -4.96 -16.56
C ILE A 82 0.68 -3.58 -15.95
N PRO A 83 -0.25 -2.99 -15.17
CA PRO A 83 -0.17 -1.62 -14.69
C PRO A 83 0.82 -1.44 -13.52
N PHE A 84 2.05 -1.97 -13.66
CA PHE A 84 3.12 -1.79 -12.69
C PHE A 84 4.09 -0.68 -13.09
N ASN A 85 4.48 0.11 -12.10
CA ASN A 85 5.48 1.15 -12.26
C ASN A 85 6.76 0.80 -11.49
N ILE A 86 7.77 0.31 -12.21
CA ILE A 86 9.06 -0.10 -11.62
C ILE A 86 9.80 1.10 -11.00
N GLN A 87 9.56 2.32 -11.49
CA GLN A 87 10.18 3.53 -10.92
C GLN A 87 9.76 3.76 -9.46
N ASP A 88 8.56 3.34 -9.08
CA ASP A 88 8.10 3.45 -7.70
C ASP A 88 8.82 2.47 -6.78
N TYR A 89 9.18 1.29 -7.29
CA TYR A 89 10.03 0.35 -6.57
C TYR A 89 11.46 0.90 -6.39
N ALA A 90 12.04 1.51 -7.43
CA ALA A 90 13.36 2.13 -7.35
C ALA A 90 13.42 3.27 -6.32
N LYS A 91 12.39 4.12 -6.27
CA LYS A 91 12.24 5.17 -5.23
C LYS A 91 12.10 4.56 -3.82
N ALA A 92 11.37 3.46 -3.68
CA ALA A 92 11.24 2.76 -2.41
C ALA A 92 12.59 2.20 -1.94
N LEU A 93 13.36 1.55 -2.82
CA LEU A 93 14.71 1.07 -2.49
C LEU A 93 15.66 2.18 -2.07
N LYS A 94 15.62 3.35 -2.75
CA LYS A 94 16.40 4.54 -2.33
C LYS A 94 16.07 4.95 -0.90
N THR A 95 14.79 4.98 -0.56
CA THR A 95 14.33 5.32 0.79
C THR A 95 14.80 4.28 1.82
N TYR A 96 14.71 2.99 1.49
CA TYR A 96 15.19 1.93 2.38
C TYR A 96 16.70 1.95 2.55
N ALA A 97 17.44 2.25 1.49
CA ALA A 97 18.89 2.37 1.56
C ALA A 97 19.34 3.53 2.46
N ALA A 98 18.70 4.69 2.32
CA ALA A 98 18.95 5.82 3.22
C ALA A 98 18.57 5.47 4.68
N SER A 99 17.46 4.76 4.89
CA SER A 99 17.02 4.36 6.23
C SER A 99 18.01 3.42 6.92
N ILE A 100 18.49 2.37 6.23
CA ILE A 100 19.43 1.42 6.83
C ILE A 100 20.80 2.06 7.05
N PHE A 101 21.25 2.91 6.14
CA PHE A 101 22.48 3.68 6.30
C PHE A 101 22.41 4.65 7.50
N ASN A 102 21.27 5.32 7.71
CA ASN A 102 21.10 6.18 8.88
C ASN A 102 21.06 5.39 10.19
N LEU A 103 20.49 4.18 10.19
CA LEU A 103 20.53 3.29 11.35
C LEU A 103 21.95 2.82 11.66
N SER A 104 22.76 2.55 10.63
CA SER A 104 24.12 2.05 10.77
C SER A 104 25.08 3.09 11.38
N LYS A 105 24.78 4.39 11.27
CA LYS A 105 25.56 5.47 11.92
C LYS A 105 25.69 5.33 13.43
N LYS A 106 24.73 4.66 14.09
CA LYS A 106 24.83 4.34 15.54
C LYS A 106 26.04 3.46 15.87
N HIS A 107 26.57 2.75 14.89
CA HIS A 107 27.62 1.74 15.04
C HIS A 107 28.83 2.05 14.13
N GLU A 108 29.07 3.33 13.81
CA GLU A 108 30.08 3.70 12.80
C GLU A 108 31.48 3.16 13.10
N GLN A 109 31.92 3.22 14.36
CA GLN A 109 33.23 2.71 14.76
C GLN A 109 33.35 1.19 14.53
N GLN A 110 32.28 0.46 14.80
CA GLN A 110 32.21 -1.00 14.62
C GLN A 110 32.16 -1.38 13.15
N LEU A 111 31.48 -0.59 12.31
CA LEU A 111 31.48 -0.80 10.85
C LEU A 111 32.89 -0.65 10.29
N ARG A 112 33.63 0.37 10.74
CA ARG A 112 35.02 0.59 10.34
C ARG A 112 35.93 -0.53 10.81
N SER A 113 35.80 -0.96 12.07
CA SER A 113 36.67 -2.02 12.63
C SER A 113 36.46 -3.37 11.95
N HIS A 114 35.26 -3.65 11.45
CA HIS A 114 34.94 -4.90 10.75
C HIS A 114 34.96 -4.78 9.23
N GLY A 115 35.39 -3.63 8.67
CA GLY A 115 35.47 -3.43 7.21
C GLY A 115 34.13 -3.46 6.48
N VAL A 116 33.01 -3.14 7.15
CA VAL A 116 31.67 -3.17 6.55
C VAL A 116 31.40 -1.88 5.78
N SER A 117 31.00 -2.00 4.52
CA SER A 117 30.75 -0.87 3.62
C SER A 117 29.40 -0.98 2.88
N PHE A 118 28.75 0.16 2.65
CA PHE A 118 27.47 0.26 1.93
C PHE A 118 27.64 0.60 0.43
N VAL A 119 28.87 0.75 -0.07
CA VAL A 119 29.15 1.23 -1.44
C VAL A 119 28.47 0.37 -2.51
N ALA A 120 28.62 -0.96 -2.43
CA ALA A 120 28.01 -1.88 -3.39
C ALA A 120 26.48 -1.79 -3.40
N PHE A 121 25.87 -1.68 -2.22
CA PHE A 121 24.42 -1.57 -2.09
C PHE A 121 23.88 -0.26 -2.64
N VAL A 122 24.54 0.88 -2.35
CA VAL A 122 24.15 2.19 -2.90
C VAL A 122 24.32 2.21 -4.43
N SER A 123 25.40 1.62 -4.95
CA SER A 123 25.62 1.49 -6.40
C SER A 123 24.50 0.68 -7.07
N ALA A 124 24.11 -0.46 -6.49
CA ALA A 124 23.02 -1.27 -7.02
C ALA A 124 21.68 -0.51 -7.10
N VAL A 125 21.36 0.29 -6.07
CA VAL A 125 20.14 1.12 -6.06
C VAL A 125 20.19 2.23 -7.11
N LEU A 126 21.36 2.87 -7.30
CA LEU A 126 21.54 3.90 -8.33
C LEU A 126 21.37 3.33 -9.75
N HIS A 127 21.88 2.13 -10.01
CA HIS A 127 21.67 1.48 -11.31
C HIS A 127 20.19 1.28 -11.61
N LEU A 128 19.40 0.79 -10.65
CA LEU A 128 17.96 0.59 -10.84
C LEU A 128 17.20 1.89 -11.10
N LEU A 129 17.60 3.00 -10.47
CA LEU A 129 17.02 4.33 -10.69
C LEU A 129 17.31 4.89 -12.08
N HIS A 130 18.46 4.54 -12.66
CA HIS A 130 18.89 5.05 -13.96
C HIS A 130 18.39 4.19 -15.13
N LEU A 131 17.74 3.05 -14.87
CA LEU A 131 17.06 2.31 -15.91
C LEU A 131 15.89 3.14 -16.46
N LYS A 132 16.12 3.75 -17.62
CA LYS A 132 15.07 4.33 -18.45
C LYS A 132 14.29 3.21 -19.11
N PHE A 133 13.25 2.74 -18.43
CA PHE A 133 12.22 1.97 -19.12
C PHE A 133 11.42 2.92 -20.02
N PRO A 134 11.15 2.58 -21.29
CA PRO A 134 10.19 3.33 -22.07
C PRO A 134 8.86 3.29 -21.31
N VAL A 135 8.41 4.44 -20.84
CA VAL A 135 7.05 4.62 -20.36
C VAL A 135 6.16 4.45 -21.58
N ILE A 136 5.76 3.21 -21.87
CA ILE A 136 4.68 2.97 -22.82
C ILE A 136 3.46 3.57 -22.12
N ALA A 137 2.94 4.65 -22.71
CA ALA A 137 1.92 5.49 -22.14
C ALA A 137 0.82 4.66 -21.49
N MET A 138 0.58 4.88 -20.19
CA MET A 138 -0.70 4.55 -19.60
C MET A 138 -1.75 5.22 -20.46
N LYS A 139 -2.56 4.41 -21.14
CA LYS A 139 -3.76 4.91 -21.80
C LYS A 139 -4.62 5.44 -20.67
N GLN A 140 -4.66 6.77 -20.53
CA GLN A 140 -5.62 7.44 -19.69
C GLN A 140 -7.00 7.04 -20.22
N PHE A 141 -7.63 6.03 -19.61
CA PHE A 141 -9.05 5.84 -19.80
C PHE A 141 -9.74 7.03 -19.13
N ARG A 142 -9.97 8.08 -19.93
CA ARG A 142 -11.18 8.91 -19.77
C ARG A 142 -12.36 8.00 -20.12
N GLY A 143 -12.74 7.14 -19.18
CA GLY A 143 -14.09 6.58 -19.15
C GLY A 143 -15.02 7.69 -18.68
N CYS A 144 -15.96 8.06 -19.52
CA CYS A 144 -16.98 9.07 -19.26
C CYS A 144 -17.61 8.90 -17.86
N VAL A 145 -17.36 9.87 -16.98
CA VAL A 145 -18.28 10.21 -15.89
C VAL A 145 -18.86 11.57 -16.26
N ASN A 146 -19.78 11.57 -17.22
CA ASN A 146 -20.67 12.69 -17.45
C ASN A 146 -22.10 12.16 -17.27
N GLU A 147 -22.60 12.29 -16.05
CA GLU A 147 -23.95 12.76 -15.77
C GLU A 147 -23.92 13.32 -14.33
N GLU A 148 -23.86 14.65 -14.28
CA GLU A 148 -24.39 15.55 -13.24
C GLU A 148 -24.64 14.95 -11.84
N CYS A 149 -23.69 15.13 -10.94
CA CYS A 149 -24.01 15.32 -9.52
C CYS A 149 -23.59 16.73 -9.15
N GLY A 150 -24.54 17.67 -9.32
CA GLY A 150 -24.38 19.05 -8.89
C GLY A 150 -24.11 19.12 -7.38
N CYS A 151 -23.04 19.81 -7.01
CA CYS A 151 -22.91 20.38 -5.68
C CYS A 151 -23.93 21.52 -5.60
N ASP A 152 -25.10 21.23 -5.05
CA ASP A 152 -26.02 22.26 -4.59
C ASP A 152 -25.46 22.82 -3.27
N GLU A 153 -24.69 23.90 -3.39
CA GLU A 153 -24.47 24.83 -2.29
C GLU A 153 -25.80 25.52 -1.98
N ARG A 154 -26.60 24.92 -1.09
CA ARG A 154 -27.65 25.64 -0.37
C ARG A 154 -27.24 25.85 1.07
N LEU A 155 -26.66 27.04 1.27
CA LEU A 155 -26.83 27.82 2.49
C LEU A 155 -28.32 28.10 2.63
N ASP A 156 -28.94 27.60 3.69
CA ASP A 156 -30.20 28.14 4.21
C ASP A 156 -30.05 28.37 5.72
N GLU A 157 -30.71 29.43 6.13
CA GLU A 157 -30.74 30.20 7.38
C GLU A 157 -30.74 29.43 8.72
#